data_AF-A0A2D9CHG6-F1
#
_entry.id   AF-A0A2D9CHG6-F1
#
_cell.length_a   1.000
_cell.length_b   1.000
_cell.length_c   1.000
_cell.angle_alpha   90.00
_cell.angle_beta   90.00
_cell.angle_gamma   90.00
#
_symmetry.space_group_name_H-M   'P 1'
#
loop_
_entity.id
_entity.type
_entity.pdbx_description
1 polymer ?
#
loop_
_entity_poly.entity_id
_entity_poly.type
_entity_poly.pdbx_seq_one_letter_code
_entity_poly.pdbx_strand_id
1 'polypeptide(L)'
;ITGVWDRSGNVSIYVDGTADTVSNADISALDGENISHSSIRFRIGSYAANNKVSPLLLWPGNIATTMLYFRTLSSTEILQNYNALKNRFI
;
A
#
# COMPACT_ATOMS: atom_id res chain seq x y z
N ILE A 1 5.70 -3.56 4.94
CA ILE A 1 5.42 -3.21 3.52
C ILE A 1 4.83 -1.81 3.48
N THR A 2 5.29 -0.97 2.56
CA THR A 2 4.72 0.35 2.27
C THR A 2 4.52 0.50 0.76
N GLY A 3 3.30 0.79 0.32
CA GLY A 3 3.00 1.15 -1.06
C GLY A 3 2.91 2.68 -1.21
N VAL A 4 3.47 3.22 -2.29
CA VAL A 4 3.45 4.66 -2.59
C VAL A 4 2.86 4.86 -3.98
N TRP A 5 1.82 5.70 -4.06
CA TRP A 5 1.23 6.18 -5.30
C TRP A 5 1.49 7.68 -5.39
N ASP A 6 2.32 8.11 -6.34
CA ASP A 6 2.78 9.50 -6.42
C ASP A 6 1.82 10.43 -7.18
N ARG A 7 0.83 9.87 -7.89
CA ARG A 7 -0.11 10.56 -8.81
C ARG A 7 0.60 11.24 -10.00
N SER A 8 1.82 10.86 -10.30
CA SER A 8 2.71 11.49 -11.28
C SER A 8 3.59 10.44 -11.97
N GLY A 9 2.97 9.36 -12.43
CA GLY A 9 3.60 8.38 -13.28
C GLY A 9 4.25 7.20 -12.57
N ASN A 10 4.35 7.15 -11.24
CA ASN A 10 5.02 6.04 -10.56
C ASN A 10 4.23 5.43 -9.38
N VAL A 11 4.29 4.11 -9.30
CA VAL A 11 3.98 3.35 -8.08
C VAL A 11 5.23 2.64 -7.58
N SER A 12 5.45 2.68 -6.27
CA SER A 12 6.61 2.03 -5.63
C SER A 12 6.16 1.17 -4.46
N ILE A 13 6.84 0.04 -4.25
CA ILE A 13 6.64 -0.83 -3.09
C ILE A 13 7.95 -0.89 -2.31
N TYR A 14 7.85 -0.80 -0.99
CA TYR A 14 8.96 -0.95 -0.07
C TYR A 14 8.72 -2.12 0.86
N VAL A 15 9.70 -3.00 0.98
CA VAL A 15 9.74 -4.10 1.95
C VAL A 15 10.84 -3.79 2.95
N ASP A 16 10.50 -3.83 4.24
CA ASP A 16 11.43 -3.55 5.35
C ASP A 16 12.19 -2.23 5.23
N GLY A 17 11.51 -1.19 4.73
CA GLY A 17 12.06 0.15 4.57
C GLY A 17 12.88 0.36 3.29
N THR A 18 13.08 -0.67 2.47
CA THR A 18 13.87 -0.64 1.24
C THR A 18 12.97 -0.79 0.01
N ALA A 19 13.24 -0.06 -1.07
CA ALA A 19 12.48 -0.17 -2.31
C ALA A 19 12.67 -1.56 -2.92
N ASP A 20 11.56 -2.17 -3.33
CA ASP A 20 11.55 -3.44 -4.06
C ASP A 20 11.39 -3.17 -5.58
N THR A 21 11.72 -4.16 -6.40
CA THR A 21 11.58 -4.06 -7.85
C THR A 21 10.14 -4.31 -8.26
N VAL A 22 9.53 -3.30 -8.88
CA VAL A 22 8.16 -3.40 -9.41
C VAL A 22 8.20 -3.44 -10.94
N SER A 23 7.75 -4.54 -11.53
CA SER A 23 7.48 -4.59 -12.97
C SER A 23 6.21 -3.80 -13.28
N ASN A 24 6.23 -2.98 -14.34
CA ASN A 24 5.11 -2.11 -14.74
C ASN A 24 4.72 -1.07 -13.68
N ALA A 25 5.71 -0.37 -13.13
CA ALA A 25 5.52 0.71 -12.16
C ALA A 25 4.95 2.02 -12.76
N ASP A 26 4.83 2.10 -14.09
CA ASP A 26 4.33 3.28 -14.80
C ASP A 26 2.81 3.40 -14.66
N ILE A 27 2.37 4.53 -14.10
CA ILE A 27 0.96 4.91 -13.94
C ILE A 27 0.63 6.22 -14.65
N SER A 28 1.42 6.63 -15.65
CA SER A 28 1.26 7.91 -16.38
C SER A 28 -0.14 8.11 -16.97
N ALA A 29 -0.82 7.03 -17.35
CA ALA A 29 -2.22 7.07 -17.80
C ALA A 29 -3.22 7.48 -16.70
N LEU A 30 -2.77 7.57 -15.45
CA LEU A 30 -3.55 7.86 -14.24
C LEU A 30 -2.97 9.09 -13.51
N ASP A 31 -2.21 9.93 -14.21
CA ASP A 31 -1.63 11.16 -13.66
C ASP A 31 -2.71 12.11 -13.14
N GLY A 32 -2.50 12.60 -11.92
CA GLY A 32 -3.45 13.45 -11.23
C GLY A 32 -4.71 12.74 -10.75
N GLU A 33 -4.91 11.45 -11.03
CA GLU A 33 -6.09 10.72 -10.57
C GLU A 33 -6.03 10.41 -9.06
N ASN A 34 -7.22 10.29 -8.46
CA ASN A 34 -7.38 9.84 -7.09
C ASN A 34 -7.58 8.32 -7.06
N ILE A 35 -6.99 7.63 -6.08
CA ILE A 35 -7.36 6.24 -5.78
C ILE A 35 -8.78 6.25 -5.22
N SER A 36 -9.76 5.93 -6.08
CA SER A 36 -11.16 5.89 -5.71
C SER A 36 -11.85 4.68 -6.33
N HIS A 37 -12.76 4.09 -5.57
CA HIS A 37 -13.63 3.03 -6.08
C HIS A 37 -15.01 3.16 -5.44
N SER A 38 -16.06 3.33 -6.26
CA SER A 38 -17.41 3.68 -5.78
C SER A 38 -18.16 2.52 -5.10
N SER A 39 -17.69 1.29 -5.26
CA SER A 39 -18.42 0.08 -4.84
C SER A 39 -17.60 -0.93 -4.03
N ILE A 40 -16.32 -0.65 -3.77
CA ILE A 40 -15.46 -1.53 -2.96
C ILE A 40 -15.07 -0.74 -1.71
N ARG A 41 -15.39 -1.31 -0.55
CA ARG A 41 -14.99 -0.75 0.74
C ARG A 41 -13.50 -1.02 0.99
N PHE A 42 -12.84 -0.12 1.73
CA PHE A 42 -11.51 -0.39 2.26
C PHE A 42 -11.53 -1.64 3.15
N ARG A 43 -10.52 -2.50 3.01
CA ARG A 43 -10.41 -3.78 3.69
C ARG A 43 -8.97 -4.00 4.13
N ILE A 44 -8.82 -4.66 5.27
CA ILE A 44 -7.54 -5.17 5.78
C ILE A 44 -7.67 -6.69 5.86
N GLY A 45 -6.67 -7.42 5.38
CA GLY A 45 -6.61 -8.89 5.48
C GLY A 45 -7.53 -9.67 4.52
N SER A 46 -8.12 -9.01 3.52
CA SER A 46 -8.93 -9.69 2.49
C SER A 46 -8.99 -8.88 1.19
N TYR A 47 -9.33 -9.56 0.10
CA TYR A 47 -9.77 -8.97 -1.17
C TYR A 47 -11.30 -9.01 -1.29
N ALA A 48 -11.87 -8.29 -2.26
CA ALA A 48 -13.31 -8.33 -2.54
C ALA A 48 -13.62 -9.38 -3.62
N ALA A 49 -14.61 -10.24 -3.39
CA ALA A 49 -15.13 -11.11 -4.45
C ALA A 49 -15.77 -10.28 -5.58
N ASN A 50 -16.15 -10.93 -6.69
CA ASN A 50 -16.76 -10.25 -7.85
C ASN A 50 -18.03 -9.44 -7.50
N ASN A 51 -18.76 -9.84 -6.46
CA ASN A 51 -19.91 -9.09 -5.95
C ASN A 51 -19.53 -7.83 -5.16
N LYS A 52 -18.23 -7.51 -5.03
CA LYS A 52 -17.63 -6.34 -4.37
C LYS A 52 -17.87 -6.25 -2.86
N VAL A 53 -18.61 -7.20 -2.28
CA VAL A 53 -19.10 -7.18 -0.90
C VAL A 53 -18.52 -8.34 -0.08
N SER A 54 -18.53 -9.55 -0.62
CA SER A 54 -18.02 -10.72 0.09
C SER A 54 -16.49 -10.69 0.17
N PRO A 55 -15.89 -11.05 1.32
CA PRO A 55 -14.45 -11.21 1.41
C PRO A 55 -14.00 -12.44 0.59
N LEU A 56 -12.86 -12.31 -0.07
CA LEU A 56 -12.16 -13.36 -0.81
C LEU A 56 -10.66 -13.26 -0.47
N LEU A 57 -9.88 -14.32 -0.68
CA LEU A 57 -8.42 -14.33 -0.41
C LEU A 57 -8.08 -13.84 1.01
N LEU A 58 -8.67 -14.48 2.01
CA LEU A 58 -8.43 -14.15 3.42
C LEU A 58 -6.95 -14.36 3.78
N TRP A 59 -6.33 -13.36 4.39
CA TRP A 59 -4.97 -13.45 4.89
C TRP A 59 -4.96 -14.25 6.21
N PRO A 60 -4.22 -15.36 6.32
CA PRO A 60 -4.23 -16.20 7.53
C PRO A 60 -3.30 -15.68 8.64
N GLY A 61 -2.59 -14.57 8.43
CA GLY A 61 -1.63 -14.02 9.40
C GLY A 61 -2.14 -12.80 10.17
N ASN A 62 -1.29 -12.27 11.03
CA ASN A 62 -1.57 -11.08 11.82
C ASN A 62 -1.12 -9.81 11.08
N ILE A 63 -1.97 -8.77 11.07
CA ILE A 63 -1.65 -7.44 10.55
C ILE A 63 -1.73 -6.47 11.74
N ALA A 64 -0.57 -6.07 12.27
CA ALA A 64 -0.51 -5.33 13.53
C ALA A 64 -0.78 -3.83 13.38
N THR A 65 -0.26 -3.21 12.32
CA THR A 65 -0.32 -1.75 12.11
C THR A 65 -0.68 -1.46 10.66
N THR A 66 -1.65 -0.57 10.45
CA THR A 66 -2.01 -0.05 9.12
C THR A 66 -2.16 1.46 9.20
N MET A 67 -1.42 2.18 8.35
CA MET A 67 -1.42 3.64 8.30
C MET A 67 -1.65 4.08 6.85
N LEU A 68 -2.38 5.18 6.67
CA LEU A 68 -2.63 5.81 5.38
C LEU A 68 -2.20 7.28 5.45
N TYR A 69 -1.45 7.72 4.45
CA TYR A 69 -0.95 9.10 4.36
C TYR A 69 -1.54 9.74 3.11
N PHE A 70 -2.12 10.94 3.25
CA PHE A 70 -2.64 11.74 2.12
C PHE A 70 -1.53 12.55 1.44
N ARG A 71 -0.36 11.93 1.27
CA ARG A 71 0.80 12.48 0.58
C ARG A 71 1.74 11.35 0.17
N THR A 72 2.56 11.62 -0.83
CA THR A 72 3.69 10.76 -1.20
C THR A 72 4.73 10.80 -0.07
N LEU A 73 5.12 9.61 0.41
CA LEU A 73 6.25 9.48 1.34
C LEU A 73 7.55 9.34 0.54
N SER A 74 8.62 9.99 1.01
CA SER A 74 9.97 9.77 0.50
C SER A 74 10.56 8.46 1.02
N SER A 75 11.57 7.93 0.33
CA SER A 75 12.30 6.72 0.77
C SER A 75 12.90 6.88 2.18
N THR A 76 13.43 8.06 2.51
CA THR A 76 13.97 8.37 3.83
C THR A 76 12.91 8.27 4.92
N GLU A 77 11.71 8.84 4.69
CA GLU A 77 10.61 8.77 5.65
C GLU A 77 10.12 7.33 5.86
N ILE A 78 10.08 6.55 4.78
CA ILE A 78 9.68 5.14 4.83
C ILE A 78 10.67 4.33 5.67
N LEU A 79 11.98 4.52 5.45
CA LEU A 79 13.02 3.86 6.24
C LEU A 79 12.99 4.28 7.72
N GLN A 80 12.77 5.57 7.99
CA GLN A 80 12.62 6.08 9.35
C GLN A 80 11.41 5.44 10.06
N ASN A 81 10.25 5.39 9.40
CA ASN A 81 9.04 4.77 9.94
C ASN A 81 9.23 3.27 10.21
N TYR A 82 9.89 2.55 9.30
CA TYR A 82 10.22 1.13 9.51
C TYR A 82 11.10 0.95 10.76
N ASN A 83 12.19 1.69 10.86
CA ASN A 83 13.10 1.59 12.00
C ASN A 83 12.43 1.97 13.34
N ALA A 84 11.48 2.90 13.33
CA ALA A 84 10.74 3.29 14.53
C ALA A 84 9.77 2.21 15.04
N LEU A 85 9.27 1.32 14.16
CA LEU A 85 8.22 0.36 14.49
C LEU A 85 8.70 -1.10 14.57
N LYS A 86 9.79 -1.45 13.86
CA LYS A 86 10.23 -2.85 13.71
C LYS A 86 10.46 -3.59 15.04
N ASN A 87 10.94 -2.89 16.07
CA ASN A 87 11.24 -3.49 17.37
C ASN A 87 9.99 -3.92 18.17
N ARG A 88 8.77 -3.62 17.68
CA ARG A 88 7.53 -4.10 18.29
C ARG A 88 7.20 -5.56 17.93
N PHE A 89 7.95 -6.16 17.02
CA PHE A 89 7.62 -7.46 16.40
C PHE A 89 8.80 -8.45 16.42
N ILE A 90 9.79 -8.20 17.28
CA ILE A 90 10.97 -9.05 17.49
C ILE A 90 10.95 -9.64 18.89
#